data_AF-A0A3S1AHR3-F1
#
_entry.id   AF-A0A3S1AHR3-F1
#
_cell.length_a   1.000
_cell.length_b   1.000
_cell.length_c   1.000
_cell.angle_alpha   90.00
_cell.angle_beta   90.00
_cell.angle_gamma   90.00
#
_symmetry.space_group_name_H-M   'P 1'
#
loop_
_entity.id
_entity.type
_entity.pdbx_description
1 polymer ?
#
loop_
_entity_poly.entity_id
_entity_poly.type
_entity_poly.pdbx_seq_one_letter_code
_entity_poly.pdbx_strand_id
1 'polypeptide(L)'
;MDKLLQEVLEETQQLYEAGLTANYARYEALVEMRQKLVNQMTAQGTLSDEQQRIVREIMTYDLFITSNMQQIKEEASEALLRIKNYKKQKNAYDNNSSIEGFMFDQRE
;
A
#
# COMPACT_ATOMS: atom_id res chain seq x y z
N MET A 1 20.94 15.68 -9.83
CA MET A 1 20.20 14.55 -10.41
C MET A 1 20.87 13.21 -10.10
N ASP A 2 22.18 13.03 -10.33
CA ASP A 2 22.86 11.73 -10.13
C ASP A 2 22.66 11.13 -8.73
N LYS A 3 22.74 11.96 -7.68
CA LYS A 3 22.45 11.53 -6.31
C LYS A 3 21.03 10.98 -6.16
N LEU A 4 20.03 11.69 -6.72
CA LEU A 4 18.62 11.28 -6.66
C LEU A 4 18.37 10.00 -7.46
N LEU A 5 19.05 9.82 -8.61
CA LEU A 5 19.00 8.57 -9.38
C LEU A 5 19.50 7.39 -8.56
N GLN A 6 20.62 7.57 -7.87
CA GLN A 6 21.20 6.53 -7.02
C GLN A 6 20.30 6.21 -5.82
N GLU A 7 19.76 7.24 -5.16
CA GLU A 7 18.81 7.07 -4.04
C GLU A 7 17.54 6.32 -4.48
N VAL A 8 16.99 6.65 -5.65
CA VAL A 8 15.81 5.94 -6.21
C VAL A 8 16.15 4.50 -6.56
N LEU A 9 17.31 4.23 -7.15
CA LEU A 9 17.75 2.88 -7.47
C LEU A 9 17.92 2.04 -6.19
N GLU A 10 18.62 2.59 -5.20
CA GLU A 10 18.87 1.91 -3.93
C GLU A 10 17.55 1.60 -3.19
N GLU A 11 16.63 2.56 -3.06
CA GLU A 11 15.34 2.28 -2.42
C GLU A 11 14.52 1.27 -3.23
N THR A 12 14.58 1.32 -4.57
CA THR A 12 13.90 0.34 -5.44
C THR A 12 14.44 -1.07 -5.18
N GLN A 13 15.76 -1.24 -5.07
CA GLN A 13 16.40 -2.53 -4.79
C GLN A 13 16.06 -3.01 -3.38
N GLN A 14 16.12 -2.13 -2.37
CA GLN A 14 15.76 -2.50 -1.00
C GLN A 14 14.29 -2.94 -0.88
N LEU A 15 13.37 -2.27 -1.59
CA LEU A 15 11.95 -2.66 -1.62
C LEU A 15 11.72 -3.94 -2.44
N TYR A 16 12.54 -4.19 -3.46
CA TYR A 16 12.54 -5.46 -4.18
C TYR A 16 12.94 -6.62 -3.25
N GLU A 17 14.04 -6.47 -2.51
CA GLU A 17 14.54 -7.47 -1.57
C GLU A 17 13.60 -7.70 -0.39
N ALA A 18 13.03 -6.64 0.17
CA ALA A 18 12.10 -6.74 1.30
C ALA A 18 10.74 -7.36 0.91
N GLY A 19 10.34 -7.25 -0.35
CA GLY A 19 9.08 -7.79 -0.85
C GLY A 19 7.87 -7.29 -0.02
N LEU A 20 6.96 -8.20 0.33
CA LEU A 20 5.75 -7.89 1.11
C LEU A 20 6.00 -7.54 2.57
N THR A 21 7.23 -7.71 3.07
CA THR A 21 7.56 -7.33 4.46
C THR A 21 7.83 -5.83 4.60
N ALA A 22 7.97 -5.13 3.47
CA ALA A 22 8.15 -3.68 3.46
C ALA A 22 6.88 -2.95 3.91
N ASN A 23 7.08 -1.89 4.69
CA ASN A 23 6.00 -1.01 5.11
C ASN A 23 5.47 -0.18 3.92
N TYR A 24 4.15 -0.07 3.78
CA TYR A 24 3.46 0.79 2.82
C TYR A 24 4.07 2.21 2.71
N ALA A 25 4.44 2.82 3.85
CA ALA A 25 5.03 4.16 3.88
C ALA A 25 6.32 4.28 3.05
N ARG A 26 7.08 3.18 2.90
CA ARG A 26 8.28 3.17 2.05
C ARG A 26 7.94 3.18 0.57
N TYR A 27 6.89 2.44 0.17
CA TYR A 27 6.40 2.49 -1.20
C TYR A 27 5.88 3.89 -1.57
N GLU A 28 5.19 4.56 -0.64
CA GLU A 28 4.76 5.95 -0.81
C GLU A 28 5.96 6.89 -1.00
N ALA A 29 6.98 6.79 -0.13
CA ALA A 29 8.21 7.55 -0.26
C ALA A 29 8.93 7.30 -1.59
N LEU A 30 8.98 6.04 -2.07
CA LEU A 30 9.56 5.71 -3.37
C LEU A 30 8.81 6.41 -4.52
N VAL A 31 7.48 6.44 -4.49
CA VAL A 31 6.66 7.14 -5.49
C VAL A 31 6.98 8.64 -5.50
N GLU A 32 7.10 9.27 -4.33
CA GLU A 32 7.49 10.69 -4.25
C GLU A 32 8.89 10.95 -4.82
N MET A 33 9.87 10.09 -4.50
CA MET A 33 11.23 10.23 -5.02
C MET A 33 11.27 10.07 -6.53
N ARG A 34 10.51 9.09 -7.07
CA ARG A 34 10.36 8.90 -8.53
C ARG A 34 9.69 10.11 -9.19
N GLN A 35 8.68 10.71 -8.56
CA GLN A 35 8.06 11.93 -9.09
C GLN A 35 9.06 13.10 -9.13
N LYS A 36 9.86 13.28 -8.07
CA LYS A 36 10.93 14.30 -8.05
C LYS A 36 11.95 14.04 -9.15
N LEU A 37 12.32 12.78 -9.38
CA LEU A 37 13.26 12.39 -10.42
C LEU A 37 12.71 12.71 -11.82
N VAL A 38 11.47 12.31 -12.12
CA VAL A 38 10.80 12.62 -13.39
C VAL A 38 10.78 14.13 -13.64
N ASN A 39 10.42 14.93 -12.62
CA ASN A 39 10.40 16.38 -12.73
C ASN A 39 11.78 16.96 -13.08
N GLN A 40 12.86 16.44 -12.48
CA GLN A 40 14.24 16.86 -12.81
C GLN A 40 14.63 16.44 -14.23
N MET A 41 14.28 15.23 -14.66
CA MET A 41 14.57 14.74 -16.00
C MET A 41 13.86 15.59 -17.07
N THR A 42 12.59 15.96 -16.84
CA THR A 42 11.84 16.84 -17.74
C THR A 42 12.47 18.24 -17.83
N ALA A 43 12.98 18.77 -16.72
CA ALA A 43 13.63 20.10 -16.71
C ALA A 43 15.02 20.10 -17.37
N GLN A 44 15.78 19.01 -17.24
CA GLN A 44 17.14 18.90 -17.76
C GLN A 44 17.19 18.49 -19.25
N GLY A 45 16.15 17.82 -19.74
CA GLY A 45 15.98 17.45 -21.15
C GLY A 45 16.77 16.19 -21.53
N THR A 46 18.08 16.31 -21.73
CA THR A 46 18.92 15.18 -22.17
C THR A 46 19.66 14.54 -21.01
N LEU A 47 19.56 13.22 -20.92
CA LEU A 47 20.26 12.39 -19.93
C LEU A 47 21.58 11.90 -20.52
N SER A 48 22.60 11.80 -19.68
CA SER A 48 23.83 11.09 -20.04
C SER A 48 23.58 9.58 -20.20
N ASP A 49 24.46 8.89 -20.90
CA ASP A 49 24.37 7.44 -21.10
C ASP A 49 24.31 6.67 -19.76
N GLU A 50 25.08 7.14 -18.76
CA GLU A 50 25.09 6.54 -17.43
C GLU A 50 23.77 6.76 -16.69
N GLN A 51 23.19 7.95 -16.78
CA GLN A 51 21.87 8.24 -16.20
C GLN A 51 20.79 7.39 -16.88
N GLN A 52 20.84 7.23 -18.20
CA GLN A 52 19.92 6.35 -18.93
C GLN A 52 20.09 4.88 -18.55
N ARG A 53 21.31 4.44 -18.24
CA ARG A 53 21.59 3.08 -17.75
C ARG A 53 20.90 2.85 -16.41
N ILE A 54 21.05 3.77 -15.46
CA ILE A 54 20.43 3.70 -14.14
C ILE A 54 18.90 3.74 -14.23
N VAL A 55 18.33 4.62 -15.06
CA VAL A 55 16.87 4.66 -15.28
C VAL A 55 16.36 3.33 -15.81
N ARG A 56 17.04 2.74 -16.80
CA ARG A 56 16.67 1.42 -17.33
C ARG A 56 16.75 0.34 -16.27
N GLU A 57 17.76 0.40 -15.40
CA GLU A 57 17.90 -0.53 -14.28
C GLU A 57 16.73 -0.41 -13.30
N ILE A 58 16.35 0.81 -12.89
CA ILE A 58 15.18 1.08 -12.03
C ILE A 58 13.91 0.46 -12.66
N MET A 59 13.71 0.64 -13.97
CA MET A 59 12.52 0.13 -14.67
C MET A 59 12.41 -1.39 -14.68
N THR A 60 13.52 -2.13 -14.51
CA THR A 60 13.47 -3.60 -14.46
C THR A 60 12.70 -4.13 -13.25
N TYR A 61 12.58 -3.32 -12.18
CA TYR A 61 11.89 -3.68 -10.94
C TYR A 61 10.42 -3.25 -10.91
N ASP A 62 9.96 -2.44 -11.87
CA ASP A 62 8.65 -1.76 -11.81
C ASP A 62 7.48 -2.73 -11.71
N LEU A 63 7.52 -3.84 -12.44
CA LEU A 63 6.46 -4.85 -12.40
C LEU A 63 6.33 -5.45 -11.00
N PHE A 64 7.46 -5.78 -10.36
CA PHE A 64 7.47 -6.36 -9.01
C PHE A 64 6.96 -5.36 -7.98
N ILE A 65 7.48 -4.13 -7.99
CA ILE A 65 7.07 -3.08 -7.06
C ILE A 65 5.57 -2.81 -7.17
N THR A 66 5.05 -2.71 -8.40
CA THR A 66 3.62 -2.48 -8.64
C THR A 66 2.76 -3.66 -8.18
N SER A 67 3.23 -4.89 -8.43
CA SER A 67 2.54 -6.10 -7.96
C SER A 67 2.43 -6.16 -6.44
N ASN A 68 3.50 -5.83 -5.70
CA ASN A 68 3.46 -5.82 -4.23
C ASN A 68 2.51 -4.75 -3.69
N MET A 69 2.52 -3.54 -4.27
CA MET A 69 1.57 -2.50 -3.88
C MET A 69 0.12 -2.92 -4.12
N GLN A 70 -0.14 -3.62 -5.23
CA GLN A 70 -1.48 -4.13 -5.53
C GLN A 70 -1.90 -5.22 -4.53
N GLN A 71 -0.99 -6.12 -4.15
CA GLN A 71 -1.26 -7.13 -3.14
C GLN A 71 -1.56 -6.51 -1.76
N ILE A 72 -0.76 -5.53 -1.31
CA ILE A 72 -1.01 -4.81 -0.05
C ILE A 72 -2.40 -4.16 -0.05
N LYS A 73 -2.79 -3.56 -1.18
CA LYS A 73 -4.12 -2.96 -1.36
C LYS A 73 -5.24 -4.01 -1.27
N GLU A 74 -5.05 -5.17 -1.89
CA GLU A 74 -6.02 -6.28 -1.84
C GLU A 74 -6.19 -6.81 -0.42
N GLU A 75 -5.09 -7.08 0.28
CA GLU A 75 -5.10 -7.53 1.67
C GLU A 75 -5.83 -6.55 2.60
N ALA A 76 -5.59 -5.24 2.42
CA ALA A 76 -6.29 -4.20 3.17
C ALA A 76 -7.80 -4.16 2.85
N SER A 77 -8.17 -4.30 1.58
CA SER A 77 -9.58 -4.36 1.14
C SER A 77 -10.31 -5.54 1.77
N GLU A 78 -9.70 -6.72 1.75
CA GLU A 78 -10.25 -7.93 2.37
C GLU A 78 -10.38 -7.80 3.89
N ALA A 79 -9.39 -7.22 4.56
CA ALA A 79 -9.46 -6.94 5.99
C ALA A 79 -10.64 -6.02 6.34
N LEU A 80 -10.86 -4.95 5.56
CA LEU A 80 -11.99 -4.04 5.74
C LEU A 80 -13.34 -4.75 5.53
N LEU A 81 -13.46 -5.62 4.52
CA LEU A 81 -14.66 -6.41 4.28
C LEU A 81 -14.95 -7.35 5.45
N ARG A 82 -13.92 -8.03 6.00
CA ARG A 82 -14.06 -8.88 7.19
C ARG A 82 -14.55 -8.09 8.39
N ILE A 83 -13.98 -6.91 8.66
CA ILE A 83 -14.40 -6.03 9.76
C ILE A 83 -15.86 -5.61 9.58
N LYS A 84 -16.27 -5.23 8.36
CA LYS A 84 -17.65 -4.82 8.06
C LYS A 84 -18.63 -5.97 8.29
N ASN A 85 -18.28 -7.18 7.85
CA ASN A 85 -19.12 -8.36 8.02
C ASN A 85 -19.23 -8.78 9.50
N TYR A 86 -18.12 -8.73 10.25
CA TYR A 86 -18.14 -8.96 11.69
C TYR A 86 -19.05 -7.99 12.42
N LYS A 87 -18.97 -6.68 12.11
CA LYS A 87 -19.86 -5.66 12.69
C LYS A 87 -21.33 -5.92 12.37
N LYS A 88 -21.64 -6.34 11.13
CA LYS A 88 -23.02 -6.71 10.74
C LYS A 88 -23.54 -7.91 11.52
N GLN A 89 -22.73 -8.96 11.66
CA GLN A 89 -23.10 -10.15 12.45
C GLN A 89 -23.34 -9.77 13.90
N LYS A 90 -22.41 -9.03 14.52
CA LYS A 90 -22.56 -8.56 15.90
C LYS A 90 -23.86 -7.78 16.10
N ASN A 91 -24.15 -6.81 15.23
CA ASN A 91 -25.39 -6.02 15.33
C ASN A 91 -26.66 -6.86 15.14
N ALA A 92 -26.63 -7.92 14.33
CA ALA A 92 -27.77 -8.82 14.15
C ALA A 92 -28.04 -9.68 15.39
N TYR A 93 -26.98 -10.15 16.07
CA TYR A 93 -27.11 -10.91 17.31
C TYR A 93 -27.44 -10.02 18.53
N ASP A 94 -26.86 -8.82 18.64
CA ASP A 94 -27.12 -7.89 19.75
C ASP A 94 -28.58 -7.35 19.71
N ASN A 95 -29.15 -7.11 18.52
CA ASN A 95 -30.55 -6.69 18.39
C ASN A 95 -31.55 -7.82 18.72
N ASN A 96 -31.20 -9.09 18.49
CA ASN A 96 -32.08 -10.21 18.82
C ASN A 96 -32.02 -10.57 20.32
N SER A 97 -30.92 -10.23 20.99
CA SER A 97 -30.74 -10.44 22.44
C SER A 97 -31.54 -9.44 23.29
N SER A 98 -32.09 -8.39 22.68
CA SER A 98 -32.86 -7.34 23.37
C SER A 98 -34.38 -7.53 23.34
N ILE A 99 -34.89 -8.61 22.70
CA ILE A 99 -36.34 -8.88 22.57
C ILE A 99 -36.84 -9.98 23.53
N GLU A 100 -35.96 -10.74 24.18
CA GLU A 100 -36.34 -11.82 25.12
C GLU A 100 -36.29 -11.44 26.62
N GLY A 101 -36.22 -10.13 26.95
CA GLY A 101 -36.09 -9.66 28.34
C GLY A 101 -37.34 -9.04 28.98
N PHE A 102 -38.49 -9.00 28.30
CA PHE A 102 -39.72 -8.36 28.80
C PHE A 102 -40.90 -9.33 28.89
N MET A 103 -40.69 -10.50 29.47
CA MET A 103 -41.78 -11.28 30.05
C MET A 103 -41.26 -11.96 31.31
N PHE A 104 -41.69 -11.48 32.47
CA PHE A 104 -42.04 -12.21 33.69
C PHE A 104 -41.96 -11.23 34.87
N ASP A 105 -43.09 -10.68 35.27
CA ASP A 105 -43.62 -11.04 36.59
C ASP A 105 -45.15 -10.85 36.64
N GLN A 106 -45.83 -11.84 37.20
CA GLN A 106 -47.26 -11.88 37.45
C GLN A 106 -47.45 -12.06 38.97
N ARG A 107 -48.34 -11.25 39.57
CA ARG A 107 -48.88 -11.29 40.96
C ARG A 107 -47.98 -10.60 42.00
N GLU A 108 -48.49 -9.77 42.91
CA GLU A 108 -49.77 -9.78 43.64
C GLU A 108 -50.66 -8.55 43.45
#